data_AF-A0A1C5LSS9-F1
#
_entry.id   AF-A0A1C5LSS9-F1
#
_cell.length_a   1.000
_cell.length_b   1.000
_cell.length_c   1.000
_cell.angle_alpha   90.00
_cell.angle_beta   90.00
_cell.angle_gamma   90.00
#
_symmetry.space_group_name_H-M   'P 1'
#
loop_
_entity.id
_entity.type
_entity.pdbx_description
1 polymer ?
#
loop_
_entity_poly.entity_id
_entity_poly.type
_entity_poly.pdbx_seq_one_letter_code
_entity_poly.pdbx_strand_id
1 'polypeptide(L)'
;MKTNCDIIRDLLPLYAEHITSEATNALVEDHLTECEACRAELEQMEQPVPVRPEAQPDAPLRRIRAALQRRSIRAAIGSVLAALCALAMIFWMGTARVPATTEQAHFWTYNRKENGADICILEVQGEGVWLDMEGTFSWGKPQITVRAMRYRFPGVHRVLTALVGSDRSTVWVMVSRTQLLTVDCADQTLYYRDGQLVDRYIVQENPDGTFDYAYGTDQEYGIDYKKG
;
A
#
# COMPACT_ATOMS: atom_id res chain seq x y z
N MET A 1 -37.82 -40.50 -78.27
CA MET A 1 -39.19 -40.12 -77.84
C MET A 1 -39.07 -38.76 -77.17
N LYS A 2 -39.83 -37.75 -77.59
CA LYS A 2 -39.75 -36.42 -76.99
C LYS A 2 -40.44 -36.46 -75.64
N THR A 3 -39.67 -36.70 -74.58
CA THR A 3 -40.16 -36.56 -73.20
C THR A 3 -40.68 -35.14 -73.02
N ASN A 4 -41.90 -34.98 -72.47
CA ASN A 4 -42.54 -33.68 -72.37
C ASN A 4 -41.77 -32.78 -71.38
N CYS A 5 -41.40 -31.57 -71.80
CA CYS A 5 -40.65 -30.62 -70.97
C CYS A 5 -41.35 -30.32 -69.64
N ASP A 6 -42.69 -30.36 -69.60
CA ASP A 6 -43.46 -30.14 -68.38
C ASP A 6 -43.11 -31.16 -67.29
N ILE A 7 -42.96 -32.44 -67.67
CA ILE A 7 -42.61 -33.52 -66.73
C ILE A 7 -41.18 -33.32 -66.23
N ILE A 8 -40.27 -32.88 -67.09
CA ILE A 8 -38.88 -32.63 -66.70
C ILE A 8 -38.81 -31.47 -65.73
N ARG A 9 -39.52 -30.36 -65.99
CA ARG A 9 -39.60 -29.21 -65.09
C ARG A 9 -40.12 -29.54 -63.70
N ASP A 10 -41.12 -30.41 -63.60
CA ASP A 10 -41.64 -30.87 -62.31
C ASP A 10 -40.59 -31.69 -61.53
N LEU A 11 -39.69 -32.38 -62.23
CA LEU A 11 -38.63 -33.19 -61.64
C LEU A 11 -37.33 -32.42 -61.38
N LEU A 12 -37.11 -31.27 -62.02
CA LEU A 12 -35.87 -30.49 -61.91
C LEU A 12 -35.50 -30.08 -60.47
N PRO A 13 -36.42 -29.59 -59.62
CA PRO A 13 -36.07 -29.23 -58.23
C PRO A 13 -35.58 -30.44 -57.42
N LEU A 14 -36.22 -31.59 -57.60
CA LEU A 14 -35.86 -32.83 -56.93
C LEU A 14 -34.53 -33.39 -57.44
N TYR A 15 -34.27 -33.23 -58.74
CA TYR A 15 -33.00 -33.58 -59.37
C TYR A 15 -31.86 -32.68 -58.87
N ALA A 16 -32.08 -31.36 -58.76
CA ALA A 16 -31.12 -30.38 -58.26
C ALA A 16 -30.72 -30.62 -56.79
N GLU A 17 -31.64 -31.14 -55.97
CA GLU A 17 -31.35 -31.56 -54.59
C GLU A 17 -30.81 -33.00 -54.48
N HIS A 18 -30.60 -33.70 -55.61
CA HIS A 18 -30.12 -35.09 -55.70
C HIS A 18 -30.96 -36.12 -54.92
N ILE A 19 -32.29 -35.93 -54.89
CA ILE A 19 -33.23 -36.80 -54.17
C ILE A 19 -34.04 -37.74 -55.09
N THR A 20 -33.71 -37.78 -56.38
CA THR A 20 -34.33 -38.64 -57.40
C THR A 20 -33.63 -39.99 -57.55
N SER A 21 -34.34 -41.00 -58.07
CA SER A 21 -33.78 -42.33 -58.33
C SER A 21 -32.85 -42.35 -59.55
N GLU A 22 -31.92 -43.31 -59.65
CA GLU A 22 -30.98 -43.42 -60.80
C GLU A 22 -31.71 -43.52 -62.16
N ALA A 23 -32.84 -44.22 -62.22
CA ALA A 23 -33.66 -44.31 -63.43
C ALA A 23 -34.27 -42.96 -63.83
N THR A 24 -34.61 -42.13 -62.85
CA THR A 24 -35.12 -40.77 -63.06
C THR A 24 -34.00 -39.82 -63.48
N ASN A 25 -32.80 -39.97 -62.91
CA ASN A 25 -31.63 -39.15 -63.27
C ASN A 25 -31.25 -39.35 -64.73
N ALA A 26 -31.12 -40.60 -65.19
CA ALA A 26 -30.80 -40.90 -66.58
C ALA A 26 -31.80 -40.27 -67.57
N LEU A 27 -33.09 -40.30 -67.22
CA LEU A 27 -34.15 -39.71 -68.06
C LEU A 27 -34.06 -38.17 -68.12
N VAL A 28 -33.75 -37.53 -66.99
CA VAL A 28 -33.59 -36.06 -66.92
C VAL A 28 -32.31 -35.63 -67.65
N GLU A 29 -31.19 -36.34 -67.45
CA GLU A 29 -29.92 -36.09 -68.12
C GLU A 29 -30.05 -36.20 -69.64
N ASP A 30 -30.67 -37.27 -70.16
CA ASP A 30 -30.92 -37.45 -71.58
C ASP A 30 -31.69 -36.26 -72.16
N HIS A 31 -32.72 -35.76 -71.47
CA HIS A 31 -33.49 -34.60 -71.92
C HIS A 31 -32.71 -33.29 -71.85
N LEU A 32 -31.87 -33.11 -70.82
CA LEU A 32 -31.03 -31.92 -70.67
C LEU A 32 -29.97 -31.82 -71.78
N THR A 33 -29.59 -32.94 -72.42
CA THR A 33 -28.70 -32.90 -73.60
C THR A 33 -29.36 -32.26 -74.82
N GLU A 34 -30.68 -32.47 -75.00
CA GLU A 34 -31.44 -32.01 -76.17
C GLU A 34 -32.17 -30.67 -75.95
N CYS A 35 -32.45 -30.28 -74.70
CA CYS A 35 -33.25 -29.10 -74.38
C CYS A 35 -32.49 -28.00 -73.62
N GLU A 36 -32.19 -26.88 -74.29
CA GLU A 36 -31.54 -25.72 -73.68
C GLU A 36 -32.42 -24.99 -72.66
N ALA A 37 -33.74 -25.01 -72.85
CA ALA A 37 -34.68 -24.31 -71.95
C ALA A 37 -34.71 -24.94 -70.55
N CYS A 38 -34.75 -26.27 -70.46
CA CYS A 38 -34.71 -27.00 -69.19
C CYS A 38 -33.33 -26.86 -68.50
N ARG A 39 -32.24 -26.73 -69.28
CA ARG A 39 -30.89 -26.52 -68.74
C ARG A 39 -30.74 -25.16 -68.05
N ALA A 40 -31.27 -24.11 -68.67
CA ALA A 40 -31.23 -22.77 -68.08
C ALA A 40 -32.01 -22.67 -66.76
N GLU A 41 -33.12 -23.40 -66.63
CA GLU A 41 -33.89 -23.45 -65.39
C GLU A 41 -33.15 -24.18 -64.26
N LEU A 42 -32.43 -25.26 -64.58
CA LEU A 42 -31.59 -25.97 -63.62
C LEU A 42 -30.47 -25.06 -63.07
N GLU A 43 -29.76 -24.35 -63.95
CA GLU A 43 -28.69 -23.41 -63.56
C GLU A 43 -29.22 -22.27 -62.67
N GLN A 44 -30.47 -21.84 -62.87
CA GLN A 44 -31.09 -20.83 -62.02
C GLN A 44 -31.43 -21.37 -60.62
N MET A 45 -31.81 -22.65 -60.52
CA MET A 45 -32.12 -23.30 -59.25
C MET A 45 -30.85 -23.63 -58.45
N GLU A 46 -29.74 -23.96 -59.12
CA GLU A 46 -28.43 -24.20 -58.51
C GLU A 46 -27.75 -22.93 -58.01
N GLN A 47 -28.22 -21.74 -58.42
CA GLN A 47 -27.66 -20.49 -57.93
C GLN A 47 -27.93 -20.33 -56.43
N PRO A 48 -26.88 -20.09 -55.61
CA PRO A 48 -27.04 -19.93 -54.18
C PRO A 48 -27.89 -18.68 -53.89
N VAL A 49 -29.03 -18.90 -53.22
CA VAL A 49 -29.90 -17.81 -52.77
C VAL A 49 -29.09 -16.88 -51.88
N PRO A 50 -29.02 -15.56 -52.17
CA PRO A 50 -28.29 -14.62 -51.33
C PRO A 50 -29.03 -14.46 -50.01
N VAL A 51 -28.65 -15.27 -49.03
CA VAL A 51 -29.10 -15.13 -47.64
C VAL A 51 -28.48 -13.84 -47.10
N ARG A 52 -29.26 -12.76 -47.06
CA ARG A 52 -28.89 -11.59 -46.27
C ARG A 52 -28.87 -12.01 -44.80
N PRO A 53 -27.73 -11.91 -44.09
CA PRO A 53 -27.73 -12.12 -42.66
C PRO A 53 -28.71 -11.12 -42.04
N GLU A 54 -29.77 -11.60 -41.41
CA GLU A 54 -30.63 -10.74 -40.61
C GLU A 54 -29.75 -10.07 -39.55
N ALA A 55 -29.75 -8.74 -39.54
CA ALA A 55 -29.02 -7.97 -38.55
C ALA A 55 -29.64 -8.24 -37.17
N GLN A 56 -29.12 -9.26 -36.48
CA GLN A 56 -29.46 -9.55 -35.11
C GLN A 56 -29.23 -8.26 -34.30
N PRO A 57 -30.23 -7.73 -33.58
CA PRO A 57 -30.07 -6.48 -32.87
C PRO A 57 -29.16 -6.72 -31.66
N ASP A 58 -27.85 -6.51 -31.82
CA ASP A 58 -26.83 -6.59 -30.77
C ASP A 58 -26.88 -5.42 -29.77
N ALA A 59 -27.77 -4.45 -30.00
CA ALA A 59 -27.93 -3.24 -29.21
C ALA A 59 -28.29 -3.47 -27.71
N PRO A 60 -29.23 -4.37 -27.34
CA PRO A 60 -29.58 -4.60 -25.94
C PRO A 60 -28.47 -5.35 -25.19
N LEU A 61 -27.78 -6.31 -25.82
CA LEU A 61 -26.68 -7.05 -25.20
C LEU A 61 -25.46 -6.16 -24.92
N ARG A 62 -25.13 -5.23 -25.83
CA ARG A 62 -24.05 -4.25 -25.60
C ARG A 62 -24.33 -3.34 -24.41
N ARG A 63 -25.59 -2.91 -24.21
CA ARG A 63 -25.97 -2.08 -23.05
C ARG A 63 -25.84 -2.83 -21.73
N ILE A 64 -26.26 -4.10 -21.69
CA ILE A 64 -26.13 -4.94 -20.49
C ILE A 64 -24.66 -5.21 -20.18
N ARG A 65 -23.85 -5.59 -21.18
CA ARG A 65 -22.40 -5.80 -21.00
C ARG A 65 -21.70 -4.53 -20.51
N ALA A 66 -22.01 -3.37 -21.09
CA ALA A 66 -21.45 -2.09 -20.65
C ALA A 66 -21.86 -1.73 -19.21
N ALA A 67 -23.10 -2.00 -18.81
CA ALA A 67 -23.56 -1.77 -17.44
C ALA A 67 -22.83 -2.69 -16.44
N LEU A 68 -22.68 -3.97 -16.78
CA LEU A 68 -21.93 -4.94 -15.97
C LEU A 68 -20.45 -4.59 -15.86
N GLN A 69 -19.81 -4.19 -16.97
CA GLN A 69 -18.42 -3.73 -16.99
C GLN A 69 -18.22 -2.47 -16.14
N ARG A 70 -19.13 -1.50 -16.19
CA ARG A 70 -19.06 -0.32 -15.31
C ARG A 70 -19.18 -0.69 -13.83
N ARG A 71 -20.04 -1.66 -13.50
CA ARG A 71 -20.20 -2.15 -12.12
C ARG A 71 -18.96 -2.89 -11.64
N SER A 72 -18.36 -3.75 -12.47
CA SER A 72 -17.13 -4.45 -12.11
C SER A 72 -15.94 -3.52 -11.98
N ILE A 73 -15.79 -2.52 -12.87
CA ILE A 73 -14.75 -1.49 -12.76
C ILE A 73 -14.92 -0.67 -11.48
N ARG A 74 -16.15 -0.23 -11.15
CA ARG A 74 -16.40 0.48 -9.88
C ARG A 74 -16.06 -0.36 -8.66
N ALA A 75 -16.41 -1.66 -8.68
CA ALA A 75 -16.07 -2.58 -7.61
C ALA A 75 -14.55 -2.78 -7.49
N ALA A 76 -13.85 -2.95 -8.60
CA ALA A 76 -12.39 -3.11 -8.64
C ALA A 76 -11.67 -1.84 -8.14
N ILE A 77 -12.11 -0.65 -8.58
CA ILE A 77 -11.57 0.62 -8.06
C ILE A 77 -11.81 0.73 -6.56
N GLY A 78 -13.02 0.37 -6.10
CA GLY A 78 -13.34 0.36 -4.67
C GLY A 78 -12.44 -0.58 -3.86
N SER A 79 -12.18 -1.80 -4.35
CA SER A 79 -11.29 -2.74 -3.67
C SER A 79 -9.83 -2.29 -3.65
N VAL A 80 -9.34 -1.71 -4.76
CA VAL A 80 -7.97 -1.17 -4.83
C VAL A 80 -7.83 0.02 -3.88
N LEU A 81 -8.80 0.94 -3.86
CA LEU A 81 -8.79 2.08 -2.95
C LEU A 81 -8.80 1.64 -1.48
N ALA A 82 -9.65 0.67 -1.13
CA ALA A 82 -9.69 0.11 0.22
C ALA A 82 -8.36 -0.53 0.63
N ALA A 83 -7.72 -1.28 -0.27
CA ALA A 83 -6.40 -1.86 -0.01
C ALA A 83 -5.33 -0.78 0.19
N LEU A 84 -5.33 0.27 -0.61
CA LEU A 84 -4.41 1.40 -0.46
C LEU A 84 -4.63 2.14 0.87
N CYS A 85 -5.88 2.38 1.26
CA CYS A 85 -6.19 2.98 2.56
C CYS A 85 -5.72 2.09 3.72
N ALA A 86 -5.90 0.77 3.62
CA ALA A 86 -5.42 -0.17 4.63
C ALA A 86 -3.89 -0.13 4.76
N LEU A 87 -3.16 -0.13 3.64
CA LEU A 87 -1.70 0.00 3.64
C LEU A 87 -1.23 1.32 4.24
N ALA A 88 -1.88 2.43 3.88
CA ALA A 88 -1.58 3.74 4.44
C ALA A 88 -1.81 3.79 5.96
N MET A 89 -2.89 3.18 6.45
CA MET A 89 -3.16 3.08 7.89
C MET A 89 -2.12 2.22 8.61
N ILE A 90 -1.75 1.06 8.06
CA ILE A 90 -0.72 0.19 8.66
C ILE A 90 0.61 0.94 8.74
N PHE A 91 1.01 1.60 7.66
CA PHE A 91 2.25 2.40 7.62
C PHE A 91 2.22 3.55 8.64
N TRP A 92 1.10 4.29 8.71
CA TRP A 92 0.93 5.34 9.71
C TRP A 92 0.99 4.79 11.14
N MET A 93 0.31 3.67 11.43
CA MET A 93 0.33 3.05 12.76
C MET A 93 1.72 2.58 13.18
N GLY A 94 2.50 1.98 12.27
CA GLY A 94 3.84 1.49 12.61
C GLY A 94 4.92 2.57 12.59
N THR A 95 4.64 3.77 12.08
CA THR A 95 5.53 4.94 12.14
C THR A 95 5.07 5.99 13.16
N ALA A 96 3.88 5.86 13.75
CA ALA A 96 3.38 6.76 14.77
C ALA A 96 4.25 6.68 16.04
N ARG A 97 4.73 7.84 16.50
CA ARG A 97 5.63 8.00 17.64
C ARG A 97 4.92 8.75 18.76
N VAL A 98 5.25 8.42 20.00
CA VAL A 98 4.81 9.12 21.20
C VAL A 98 5.99 9.23 22.18
N PRO A 99 6.04 10.26 23.03
CA PRO A 99 7.05 10.29 24.08
C PRO A 99 6.89 9.08 25.00
N ALA A 100 8.01 8.49 25.41
CA ALA A 100 8.03 7.37 26.35
C ALA A 100 7.91 7.90 27.78
N THR A 101 7.27 7.14 28.66
CA THR A 101 7.26 7.45 30.10
C THR A 101 8.53 6.91 30.76
N THR A 102 8.92 7.49 31.89
CA THR A 102 10.11 7.03 32.63
C THR A 102 10.03 5.58 33.10
N GLU A 103 8.84 5.07 33.44
CA GLU A 103 8.67 3.65 33.80
C GLU A 103 8.90 2.69 32.63
N GLN A 104 8.69 3.13 31.40
CA GLN A 104 8.85 2.31 30.19
C GLN A 104 10.26 2.43 29.60
N ALA A 105 10.88 3.59 29.82
CA ALA A 105 12.22 3.91 29.38
C ALA A 105 13.16 3.77 30.58
N HIS A 106 13.75 2.58 30.75
CA HIS A 106 14.76 2.39 31.79
C HIS A 106 16.07 3.04 31.34
N PHE A 107 16.45 4.13 32.00
CA PHE A 107 17.68 4.85 31.70
C PHE A 107 18.86 4.32 32.51
N TRP A 108 19.98 4.09 31.82
CA TRP A 108 21.25 3.70 32.42
C TRP A 108 22.32 4.70 32.01
N THR A 109 23.11 5.15 32.96
CA THR A 109 24.27 6.00 32.72
C THR A 109 25.54 5.26 33.10
N TYR A 110 26.55 5.36 32.25
CA TYR A 110 27.88 4.85 32.58
C TYR A 110 28.96 5.73 31.97
N ASN A 111 30.09 5.79 32.68
CA ASN A 111 31.23 6.58 32.28
C ASN A 111 32.23 5.71 31.53
N ARG A 112 32.72 6.23 30.39
CA ARG A 112 33.76 5.59 29.58
C ARG A 112 34.87 6.59 29.28
N LYS A 113 36.10 6.08 29.16
CA LYS A 113 37.21 6.86 28.61
C LYS A 113 37.37 6.50 27.15
N GLU A 114 37.24 7.49 26.26
CA GLU A 114 37.40 7.31 24.82
C GLU A 114 38.39 8.36 24.31
N ASN A 115 39.50 7.92 23.70
CA ASN A 115 40.57 8.79 23.20
C ASN A 115 41.12 9.79 24.25
N GLY A 116 41.15 9.42 25.53
CA GLY A 116 41.62 10.27 26.63
C GLY A 116 40.61 11.28 27.16
N ALA A 117 39.42 11.37 26.56
CA ALA A 117 38.30 12.15 27.06
C ALA A 117 37.38 11.30 27.96
N ASP A 118 36.95 11.91 29.06
CA ASP A 118 35.99 11.35 30.00
C ASP A 118 34.57 11.63 29.49
N ILE A 119 33.90 10.61 28.94
CA ILE A 119 32.54 10.70 28.40
C ILE A 119 31.53 9.98 29.28
N CYS A 120 30.30 10.51 29.33
CA CYS A 120 29.14 9.88 29.94
C CYS A 120 28.21 9.39 28.83
N ILE A 121 27.83 8.12 28.87
CA ILE A 121 26.89 7.51 27.93
C ILE A 121 25.57 7.32 28.66
N LEU A 122 24.50 7.86 28.09
CA LEU A 122 23.13 7.56 28.48
C LEU A 122 22.57 6.53 27.52
N GLU A 123 22.13 5.40 28.04
CA GLU A 123 21.50 4.32 27.30
C GLU A 123 20.05 4.15 27.77
N VAL A 124 19.12 4.00 26.83
CA VAL A 124 17.72 3.71 27.13
C VAL A 124 17.42 2.24 26.86
N GLN A 125 16.77 1.58 27.80
CA GLN A 125 16.36 0.19 27.69
C GLN A 125 14.83 0.12 27.75
N GLY A 126 14.22 -0.48 26.74
CA GLY A 126 12.76 -0.61 26.63
C GLY A 126 12.34 -1.12 25.25
N GLU A 127 11.19 -1.81 25.19
CA GLU A 127 10.69 -2.36 23.93
C GLU A 127 10.28 -1.24 22.96
N GLY A 128 11.05 -1.07 21.88
CA GLY A 128 10.79 -0.04 20.86
C GLY A 128 10.93 1.38 21.39
N VAL A 129 11.81 1.59 22.39
CA VAL A 129 12.16 2.90 22.94
C VAL A 129 13.51 3.35 22.37
N TRP A 130 13.63 4.63 22.04
CA TRP A 130 14.87 5.23 21.57
C TRP A 130 14.98 6.69 22.01
N LEU A 131 16.16 7.26 21.80
CA LEU A 131 16.48 8.63 22.14
C LEU A 131 16.51 9.47 20.87
N ASP A 132 15.73 10.55 20.85
CA ASP A 132 15.73 11.56 19.79
C ASP A 132 16.45 12.81 20.31
N MET A 133 17.52 13.22 19.66
CA MET A 133 18.30 14.40 20.08
C MET A 133 17.70 15.67 19.46
N GLU A 134 17.36 16.68 20.27
CA GLU A 134 16.85 17.96 19.76
C GLU A 134 17.95 18.88 19.15
N GLY A 135 19.05 18.29 18.66
CA GLY A 135 20.11 18.99 17.98
C GLY A 135 21.37 18.14 17.79
N THR A 136 22.36 18.68 17.07
CA THR A 136 23.65 18.03 16.89
C THR A 136 24.49 18.12 18.16
N PHE A 137 25.04 16.98 18.60
CA PHE A 137 26.06 16.94 19.65
C PHE A 137 27.19 17.92 19.32
N SER A 138 27.50 18.82 20.25
CA SER A 138 28.58 19.78 20.11
C SER A 138 29.26 19.98 21.46
N TRP A 139 30.59 19.84 21.47
CA TRP A 139 31.44 20.05 22.64
C TRP A 139 31.37 21.46 23.23
N GLY A 140 30.66 22.40 22.59
CA GLY A 140 30.48 23.78 23.06
C GLY A 140 29.11 24.12 23.66
N LYS A 141 28.13 23.20 23.63
CA LYS A 141 26.81 23.46 24.24
C LYS A 141 26.82 23.08 25.73
N PRO A 142 26.39 23.95 26.66
CA PRO A 142 26.38 23.64 28.09
C PRO A 142 25.30 22.61 28.47
N GLN A 143 24.23 22.53 27.67
CA GLN A 143 23.09 21.64 27.89
C GLN A 143 22.74 20.89 26.61
N ILE A 144 22.46 19.59 26.75
CA ILE A 144 21.98 18.72 25.67
C ILE A 144 20.61 18.20 26.07
N THR A 145 19.61 18.39 25.21
CA THR A 145 18.25 17.89 25.41
C THR A 145 18.00 16.69 24.50
N VAL A 146 17.53 15.62 25.10
CA VAL A 146 17.18 14.36 24.44
C VAL A 146 15.76 14.00 24.82
N ARG A 147 14.93 13.62 23.86
CA ARG A 147 13.57 13.14 24.11
C ARG A 147 13.53 11.62 24.01
N ALA A 148 12.98 10.98 25.04
CA ALA A 148 12.72 9.55 24.99
C ALA A 148 11.44 9.30 24.18
N MET A 149 11.55 8.55 23.10
CA MET A 149 10.45 8.27 22.17
C MET A 149 10.20 6.77 22.09
N ARG A 150 8.94 6.41 21.83
CA ARG A 150 8.54 5.03 21.57
C ARG A 150 7.53 4.97 20.42
N TYR A 151 7.39 3.79 19.83
CA TYR A 151 6.31 3.53 18.88
C TYR A 151 4.98 3.47 19.62
N ARG A 152 3.96 4.14 19.05
CA ARG A 152 2.60 4.14 19.61
C ARG A 152 2.00 2.73 19.62
N PHE A 153 2.27 1.97 18.56
CA PHE A 153 1.80 0.60 18.38
C PHE A 153 2.99 -0.35 18.15
N PRO A 154 3.66 -0.82 19.22
CA PRO A 154 4.88 -1.63 19.10
C PRO A 154 4.65 -2.94 18.34
N GLY A 155 3.49 -3.59 18.52
CA GLY A 155 3.15 -4.81 17.77
C GLY A 155 3.07 -4.61 16.25
N VAL A 156 2.48 -3.50 15.79
CA VAL A 156 2.39 -3.17 14.35
C VAL A 156 3.77 -2.80 13.80
N HIS A 157 4.53 -2.02 14.56
CA HIS A 157 5.90 -1.67 14.20
C HIS A 157 6.76 -2.93 14.00
N ARG A 158 6.70 -3.90 14.93
CA ARG A 158 7.45 -5.17 14.82
C ARG A 158 7.14 -5.93 13.53
N VAL A 159 5.86 -5.99 13.14
CA VAL A 159 5.44 -6.63 11.88
C VAL A 159 6.01 -5.89 10.67
N LEU A 160 5.94 -4.56 10.65
CA LEU A 160 6.50 -3.76 9.56
C LEU A 160 8.02 -3.87 9.47
N THR A 161 8.72 -3.81 10.60
CA THR A 161 10.18 -3.91 10.64
C THR A 161 10.66 -5.29 10.20
N ALA A 162 9.93 -6.37 10.53
CA ALA A 162 10.20 -7.70 10.00
C ALA A 162 10.06 -7.78 8.46
N LEU A 163 9.19 -6.95 7.86
CA LEU A 163 8.98 -6.89 6.41
C LEU A 163 9.97 -5.96 5.69
N VAL A 164 10.37 -4.85 6.33
CA VAL A 164 11.14 -3.76 5.70
C VAL A 164 12.61 -3.73 6.13
N GLY A 165 12.98 -4.42 7.22
CA GLY A 165 14.37 -4.59 7.67
C GLY A 165 15.06 -3.34 8.20
N SER A 166 14.31 -2.30 8.59
CA SER A 166 14.89 -1.02 9.03
C SER A 166 14.53 -0.71 10.48
N ASP A 167 15.42 -1.06 11.41
CA ASP A 167 15.44 -0.47 12.74
C ASP A 167 16.80 0.21 12.93
N ARG A 168 16.82 1.53 12.74
CA ARG A 168 18.00 2.39 12.98
C ARG A 168 17.68 3.40 14.07
N SER A 169 17.08 2.93 15.15
CA SER A 169 16.77 3.75 16.30
C SER A 169 18.00 3.89 17.19
N THR A 170 18.33 5.13 17.58
CA THR A 170 19.50 5.43 18.42
C THR A 170 19.16 5.17 19.88
N VAL A 171 19.77 4.13 20.46
CA VAL A 171 19.46 3.66 21.82
C VAL A 171 20.34 4.34 22.88
N TRP A 172 21.40 5.02 22.46
CA TRP A 172 22.35 5.66 23.37
C TRP A 172 22.80 7.04 22.86
N VAL A 173 23.13 7.94 23.78
CA VAL A 173 23.69 9.26 23.49
C VAL A 173 24.98 9.45 24.30
N MET A 174 26.01 9.97 23.64
CA MET A 174 27.28 10.34 24.27
C MET A 174 27.26 11.83 24.65
N VAL A 175 27.65 12.13 25.89
CA VAL A 175 27.69 13.49 26.45
C VAL A 175 29.02 13.70 27.19
N SER A 176 29.53 14.94 27.21
CA SER A 176 30.67 15.30 28.06
C SER A 176 30.27 15.26 29.53
N ARG A 177 31.15 14.83 30.45
CA ARG A 177 30.85 14.82 31.91
C ARG A 177 30.46 16.17 32.47
N THR A 178 30.96 17.25 31.88
CA THR A 178 30.73 18.63 32.32
C THR A 178 29.42 19.23 31.80
N GLN A 179 28.74 18.57 30.87
CA GLN A 179 27.50 19.05 30.29
C GLN A 179 26.30 18.54 31.06
N LEU A 180 25.25 19.35 31.12
CA LEU A 180 23.97 18.93 31.66
C LEU A 180 23.18 18.19 30.57
N LEU A 181 22.80 16.95 30.85
CA LEU A 181 21.94 16.15 30.00
C LEU A 181 20.50 16.22 30.50
N THR A 182 19.60 16.74 29.67
CA THR A 182 18.16 16.81 29.94
C THR A 182 17.44 15.73 29.14
N VAL A 183 16.71 14.86 29.83
CA VAL A 183 15.94 13.78 29.22
C VAL A 183 14.46 14.09 29.37
N ASP A 184 13.83 14.46 28.26
CA ASP A 184 12.40 14.78 28.18
C ASP A 184 11.59 13.49 27.99
N CYS A 185 10.77 13.14 28.99
CA CYS A 185 9.85 12.00 28.95
C CYS A 185 8.39 12.51 28.97
N ALA A 186 7.44 11.63 28.67
CA ALA A 186 6.02 12.00 28.59
C ALA A 186 5.43 12.49 29.93
N ASP A 187 5.98 11.98 31.03
CA ASP A 187 5.52 12.16 32.41
C ASP A 187 6.36 13.18 33.19
N GLN A 188 7.67 13.23 32.93
CA GLN A 188 8.60 14.12 33.63
C GLN A 188 9.87 14.37 32.83
N THR A 189 10.61 15.42 33.20
CA THR A 189 11.94 15.71 32.66
C THR A 189 13.00 15.31 33.68
N LEU A 190 13.96 14.47 33.28
CA LEU A 190 15.08 14.04 34.12
C LEU A 190 16.33 14.83 33.76
N TYR A 191 17.15 15.15 34.76
CA TYR A 191 18.41 15.85 34.58
C TYR A 191 19.57 14.99 35.04
N TYR A 192 20.60 14.87 34.20
CA TYR A 192 21.82 14.13 34.51
C TYR A 192 23.03 15.06 34.42
N ARG A 193 23.89 15.02 35.43
CA ARG A 193 25.18 15.72 35.46
C ARG A 193 26.23 14.74 35.96
N ASP A 194 27.36 14.64 35.26
CA ASP A 194 28.43 13.67 35.56
C ASP A 194 27.94 12.20 35.67
N GLY A 195 26.90 11.86 34.89
CA GLY A 195 26.27 10.54 34.91
C GLY A 195 25.41 10.23 36.14
N GLN A 196 25.18 11.20 37.03
CA GLN A 196 24.26 11.07 38.17
C GLN A 196 22.97 11.84 37.91
N LEU A 197 21.86 11.30 38.41
CA LEU A 197 20.56 11.99 38.39
C LEU A 197 20.61 13.17 39.38
N VAL A 198 20.21 14.34 38.92
CA VAL A 198 20.20 15.58 39.70
C VAL A 198 18.84 16.26 39.63
N ASP A 199 18.52 17.04 40.65
CA ASP A 199 17.30 17.83 40.71
C ASP A 199 17.55 19.28 40.26
N ARG A 200 16.48 19.95 39.84
CA ARG A 200 16.49 21.34 39.42
C ARG A 200 16.07 22.26 40.58
N TYR A 201 16.84 23.32 40.81
CA TYR A 201 16.68 24.27 41.89
C TYR A 201 16.58 25.70 41.36
N ILE A 202 15.67 26.51 41.90
CA ILE A 202 15.50 27.91 41.53
C ILE A 202 16.56 28.75 42.25
N VAL A 203 17.47 29.37 41.51
CA VAL A 203 18.57 30.19 42.03
C VAL A 203 18.18 31.65 42.14
N GLN A 204 17.59 32.19 41.07
CA GLN A 204 17.22 33.59 40.99
C GLN A 204 15.98 33.77 40.12
N GLU A 205 15.09 34.67 40.53
CA GLU A 205 14.01 35.17 39.68
C GLU A 205 14.49 36.43 38.97
N ASN A 206 14.46 36.41 37.65
CA ASN A 206 14.83 37.54 36.82
C ASN A 206 13.70 38.58 36.79
N PRO A 207 14.00 39.87 36.54
CA PRO A 207 13.00 40.94 36.51
C PRO A 207 11.92 40.77 35.43
N ASP A 208 12.16 39.90 34.46
CA ASP A 208 11.24 39.53 33.37
C ASP A 208 10.29 38.38 33.74
N GLY A 209 10.36 37.85 34.96
CA GLY A 209 9.57 36.73 35.45
C GLY A 209 10.08 35.35 35.03
N THR A 210 11.30 35.27 34.48
CA THR A 210 11.98 33.99 34.23
C THR A 210 12.78 33.56 35.46
N PHE A 211 13.09 32.27 35.59
CA PHE A 211 13.89 31.74 36.68
C PHE A 211 15.20 31.17 36.16
N ASP A 212 16.30 31.52 36.83
CA ASP A 212 17.59 30.88 36.65
C ASP A 212 17.65 29.63 37.51
N TYR A 213 18.07 28.51 36.91
CA TYR A 213 18.09 27.22 37.57
C TYR A 213 19.51 26.70 37.79
N ALA A 214 19.77 26.15 38.97
CA ALA A 214 20.89 25.28 39.25
C ALA A 214 20.45 23.82 39.20
N TYR A 215 21.38 22.95 38.85
CA TYR A 215 21.15 21.51 38.80
C TYR A 215 22.15 20.85 39.74
N GLY A 216 21.67 20.02 40.66
CA GLY A 216 22.54 19.41 41.66
C GLY A 216 21.79 18.46 42.59
N THR A 217 22.47 17.99 43.62
CA THR A 217 21.88 17.10 44.63
C THR A 217 21.25 17.90 45.78
N ASP A 218 20.36 17.27 46.55
CA ASP A 218 19.76 17.86 47.75
C ASP A 218 20.81 18.30 48.79
N GLN A 219 21.98 17.65 48.80
CA GLN A 219 23.08 18.03 49.68
C GLN A 219 23.78 19.31 49.23
N GLU A 220 23.78 19.63 47.93
CA GLU A 220 24.41 20.83 47.37
C GLU A 220 23.51 22.06 47.45
N TYR A 221 22.20 21.91 47.18
CA TYR A 221 21.29 23.05 47.02
C TYR A 221 20.02 22.97 47.86
N GLY A 222 19.71 21.84 48.49
CA GLY A 222 18.43 21.61 49.17
C GLY A 222 18.19 22.42 50.44
N ILE A 223 19.23 23.06 50.99
CA ILE A 223 19.12 23.93 52.17
C ILE A 223 18.81 25.37 51.75
N ASP A 224 19.51 25.86 50.73
CA ASP A 224 19.51 27.28 50.37
C ASP A 224 18.50 27.62 49.25
N TYR A 225 18.07 26.62 48.46
CA TYR A 225 17.24 26.82 47.28
C TYR A 225 16.04 25.88 47.25
N LYS A 226 14.94 26.35 46.65
CA LYS A 226 13.73 25.55 46.47
C LYS A 226 13.83 24.73 45.19
N LYS A 227 13.38 23.46 45.23
CA LYS A 227 13.15 22.64 44.03
C LYS A 227 12.12 23.32 43.13
N GLY A 228 12.36 23.31 41.82
CA GLY A 228 11.53 23.97 40.81
C GLY A 228 11.17 23.10 39.63
#